data_AF-A0A1V4Z7D9-F1
#
_entry.id   AF-A0A1V4Z7D9-F1
#
_cell.length_a   1.000
_cell.length_b   1.000
_cell.length_c   1.000
_cell.angle_alpha   90.00
_cell.angle_beta   90.00
_cell.angle_gamma   90.00
#
_symmetry.space_group_name_H-M   'P 1'
#
loop_
_entity.id
_entity.type
_entity.pdbx_description
1 polymer ?
#
loop_
_entity_poly.entity_id
_entity_poly.type
_entity_poly.pdbx_seq_one_letter_code
_entity_poly.pdbx_strand_id
1 'polypeptide(L)' 'MEIRKNFGKYWLAGLIFLIIAGAIQWVTSYWGGLVNLYFQPGWLWGLIVGLAGILMLIFIPWIYGRLMEWVYLNFIKKE' A
#
# COMPACT_ATOMS: atom_id res chain seq x y z
N MET A 1 23.00 -19.61 15.18
CA MET A 1 22.82 -19.93 13.74
C MET A 1 21.33 -19.86 13.35
N GLU A 2 20.56 -18.92 13.90
CA GLU A 2 19.09 -18.84 13.72
C GLU A 2 18.70 -18.01 12.50
N ILE A 3 19.51 -17.01 12.15
CA ILE A 3 19.29 -16.14 10.97
C ILE A 3 19.16 -16.99 9.70
N ARG A 4 19.96 -18.05 9.54
CA ARG A 4 19.90 -18.94 8.36
C ARG A 4 18.63 -19.82 8.34
N LYS A 5 18.11 -20.25 9.50
CA LYS A 5 16.87 -21.05 9.56
C LYS A 5 15.64 -20.21 9.25
N ASN A 6 15.62 -18.96 9.71
CA ASN A 6 14.50 -18.04 9.47
C ASN A 6 14.68 -17.19 8.20
N PHE A 7 15.81 -17.31 7.47
CA PHE A 7 16.10 -16.56 6.25
C PHE A 7 14.98 -16.70 5.21
N GLY A 8 14.48 -17.92 4.98
CA GLY A 8 13.37 -18.16 4.05
C GLY A 8 12.08 -17.43 4.44
N LYS A 9 11.75 -17.39 5.74
CA LYS A 9 10.56 -16.67 6.26
C LYS A 9 10.70 -15.16 6.06
N TYR A 10 11.88 -14.59 6.36
CA TYR A 10 12.14 -13.15 6.18
C TYR A 10 12.21 -12.76 4.71
N TRP A 11 12.76 -13.61 3.84
CA TRP A 11 12.82 -13.36 2.40
C TRP A 11 11.42 -13.38 1.77
N LEU A 12 10.59 -14.35 2.17
CA LEU A 12 9.19 -14.41 1.75
C LEU A 12 8.40 -13.19 2.25
N ALA A 13 8.58 -12.78 3.51
CA ALA A 13 7.97 -11.56 4.04
C ALA A 13 8.40 -10.32 3.24
N GLY A 14 9.69 -10.19 2.92
CA GLY A 14 10.21 -9.11 2.07
C GLY A 14 9.61 -9.11 0.67
N LEU A 15 9.41 -10.29 0.06
CA LEU A 15 8.78 -10.42 -1.25
C LEU A 15 7.30 -10.03 -1.20
N ILE A 16 6.59 -10.42 -0.14
CA ILE A 16 5.21 -9.98 0.10
C ILE A 16 5.15 -8.45 0.27
N PHE A 17 6.11 -7.84 0.97
CA PHE A 17 6.18 -6.38 1.10
C PHE A 17 6.44 -5.67 -0.22
N LEU A 18 7.30 -6.21 -1.08
CA LEU A 18 7.53 -5.67 -2.41
C LEU A 18 6.25 -5.73 -3.27
N ILE A 19 5.49 -6.83 -3.19
CA ILE A 19 4.21 -6.95 -3.91
C ILE A 19 3.20 -5.92 -3.38
N ILE A 20 3.06 -5.79 -2.07
CA ILE A 20 2.13 -4.82 -1.45
C ILE A 20 2.51 -3.39 -1.81
N ALA A 21 3.79 -3.04 -1.70
CA ALA A 21 4.28 -1.71 -2.06
C ALA A 21 4.05 -1.41 -3.54
N GLY A 22 4.32 -2.37 -4.43
CA GLY A 22 4.06 -2.25 -5.86
C GLY A 22 2.58 -2.09 -6.19
N ALA A 23 1.70 -2.82 -5.50
CA ALA A 23 0.25 -2.68 -5.66
C ALA A 23 -0.24 -1.30 -5.21
N ILE A 24 0.24 -0.81 -4.06
CA ILE A 24 -0.08 0.54 -3.58
C ILE A 24 0.39 1.59 -4.59
N GLN A 25 1.65 1.51 -5.04
CA GLN A 25 2.21 2.44 -6.01
C GLN A 25 1.43 2.44 -7.33
N TRP A 26 1.00 1.26 -7.81
CA TRP A 26 0.18 1.16 -9.01
C TRP A 26 -1.17 1.86 -8.84
N VAL A 27 -1.84 1.66 -7.70
CA VAL A 27 -3.12 2.33 -7.40
C VAL A 27 -2.96 3.85 -7.31
N THR A 28 -1.95 4.35 -6.58
CA THR A 28 -1.71 5.81 -6.49
C THR A 28 -1.30 6.42 -7.82
N SER A 29 -0.50 5.73 -8.63
CA SER A 29 -0.08 6.21 -9.94
C SER A 29 -1.25 6.23 -10.93
N TYR A 30 -2.07 5.18 -10.94
CA TYR A 30 -3.30 5.13 -11.74
C TYR A 30 -4.27 6.26 -11.36
N TRP A 31 -4.44 6.51 -10.05
CA TRP A 31 -5.24 7.64 -9.57
C TRP A 31 -4.66 8.99 -10.01
N GLY A 32 -3.34 9.18 -9.89
CA GLY A 32 -2.68 10.39 -10.38
C GLY A 32 -2.85 10.60 -11.89
N GLY A 33 -2.87 9.54 -12.68
CA GLY A 33 -3.19 9.58 -14.11
C GLY A 33 -4.65 9.98 -14.38
N LEU A 34 -5.60 9.41 -13.64
CA LEU A 34 -7.02 9.78 -13.75
C LEU A 34 -7.26 11.24 -13.37
N VAL A 35 -6.62 11.70 -12.30
CA VAL A 35 -6.68 13.11 -11.90
C VAL A 35 -6.16 13.96 -13.04
N ASN A 36 -4.97 13.72 -13.58
CA ASN A 36 -4.42 14.54 -14.67
C ASN A 36 -5.25 14.51 -15.98
N LEU A 37 -5.82 13.36 -16.35
CA LEU A 37 -6.60 13.21 -17.59
C LEU A 37 -8.00 13.80 -17.50
N TYR A 38 -8.63 13.74 -16.33
CA TYR A 38 -10.04 14.13 -16.15
C TYR A 38 -10.23 15.36 -15.25
N PHE A 39 -9.15 16.03 -14.83
CA PHE A 39 -9.25 17.33 -14.15
C PHE A 39 -9.75 18.39 -15.13
N GLN A 40 -11.06 18.44 -15.34
CA GLN A 40 -11.69 19.64 -15.85
C GLN A 40 -11.69 20.69 -14.73
N PRO A 41 -11.37 21.97 -15.04
CA PRO A 41 -11.37 23.04 -14.05
C PRO A 41 -12.81 23.35 -13.63
N GLY A 42 -13.34 22.53 -12.72
CA GLY A 42 -14.66 22.63 -12.12
C GLY A 42 -14.53 22.44 -10.62
N TRP A 43 -15.16 23.34 -9.85
CA TRP A 43 -15.08 23.35 -8.39
C TRP A 43 -15.61 22.05 -7.74
N LEU A 44 -16.61 21.40 -8.35
CA LEU A 44 -17.13 20.09 -7.93
C LEU A 44 -16.12 18.95 -8.12
N TRP A 45 -15.40 18.92 -9.24
CA TRP A 45 -14.36 17.91 -9.49
C TRP A 45 -13.17 18.09 -8.56
N GLY A 46 -12.78 19.33 -8.26
CA GLY A 46 -11.76 19.64 -7.26
C GLY A 46 -12.13 19.12 -5.86
N LEU A 47 -13.39 19.24 -5.46
CA LEU A 47 -13.88 18.70 -4.18
C LEU A 47 -13.84 17.17 -4.13
N ILE A 48 -14.29 16.49 -5.20
CA ILE A 48 -14.29 15.01 -5.26
C ILE A 48 -12.86 14.47 -5.21
N VAL A 49 -11.96 15.04 -6.01
CA VAL A 49 -10.54 14.64 -6.03
C VAL A 49 -9.85 14.96 -4.72
N GLY A 50 -10.15 16.12 -4.12
CA GLY A 50 -9.63 16.51 -2.80
C GLY A 50 -10.08 15.54 -1.71
N LEU A 51 -11.38 15.21 -1.65
CA LEU A 51 -11.92 14.23 -0.70
C LEU A 51 -11.31 12.83 -0.90
N ALA A 52 -11.22 12.37 -2.15
CA ALA A 52 -10.59 11.09 -2.46
C ALA A 52 -9.10 11.08 -2.10
N GLY A 53 -8.37 12.18 -2.30
CA GLY A 53 -6.98 12.35 -1.90
C GLY A 53 -6.80 12.28 -0.38
N ILE A 54 -7.67 12.93 0.39
CA ILE A 54 -7.68 12.85 1.86
C ILE A 54 -7.95 11.41 2.32
N LEU A 55 -8.94 10.74 1.71
CA LEU A 55 -9.24 9.35 1.99
C LEU A 55 -8.02 8.45 1.71
N MET A 56 -7.38 8.61 0.55
CA MET A 56 -6.17 7.87 0.21
C MET A 56 -5.03 8.11 1.22
N LEU A 57 -4.83 9.36 1.65
CA LEU A 57 -3.82 9.70 2.66
C LEU A 57 -4.02 9.01 4.01
N ILE A 58 -5.28 8.79 4.41
CA ILE A 58 -5.61 8.13 5.68
C ILE A 58 -5.60 6.61 5.53
N PHE A 59 -6.26 6.10 4.49
CA PHE A 59 -6.48 4.66 4.33
C PHE A 59 -5.25 3.92 3.82
N ILE A 60 -4.40 4.51 2.98
CA ILE A 60 -3.21 3.82 2.45
C ILE A 60 -2.22 3.43 3.56
N PRO A 61 -1.79 4.35 4.46
CA PRO A 61 -0.90 3.98 5.57
C PRO A 61 -1.55 2.97 6.53
N TRP A 62 -2.86 3.09 6.76
CA TRP A 62 -3.59 2.17 7.63
C TRP A 62 -3.65 0.74 7.05
N ILE A 63 -4.00 0.60 5.77
CA ILE A 63 -4.00 -0.68 5.04
C ILE A 63 -2.58 -1.28 5.05
N TYR A 64 -1.57 -0.46 4.78
CA TYR A 64 -0.18 -0.89 4.81
C TYR A 64 0.21 -1.44 6.19
N GLY A 65 -0.10 -0.71 7.27
CA GLY A 65 0.16 -1.15 8.64
C GLY A 65 -0.54 -2.48 9.00
N ARG A 66 -1.81 -2.64 8.61
CA ARG A 66 -2.55 -3.90 8.82
C ARG A 66 -1.97 -5.07 8.05
N LEU A 67 -1.54 -4.83 6.80
CA LEU A 67 -0.86 -5.85 6.01
C LEU A 67 0.50 -6.23 6.61
N MET A 68 1.28 -5.25 7.09
CA MET A 68 2.52 -5.52 7.82
C MET A 68 2.29 -6.42 9.04
N GLU A 69 1.29 -6.07 9.86
CA GLU A 69 0.90 -6.84 11.04
C GLU A 69 0.47 -8.27 10.66
N TRP A 70 -0.34 -8.41 9.61
CA TRP A 70 -0.78 -9.72 9.11
C TRP A 70 0.38 -10.59 8.62
N VAL A 71 1.33 -10.00 7.87
CA VAL A 71 2.54 -10.71 7.40
C VAL A 71 3.39 -11.14 8.59
N TYR A 72 3.60 -10.23 9.55
CA TYR A 72 4.37 -10.52 10.75
C TYR A 72 3.75 -11.66 11.56
N LEU A 73 2.44 -11.62 11.83
CA LEU A 73 1.77 -12.65 12.63
C LEU A 73 1.74 -14.02 11.94
N ASN A 74 1.50 -14.06 10.62
CA ASN A 74 1.31 -15.33 9.91
C ASN A 74 2.60 -15.99 9.43
N PHE A 75 3.64 -15.21 9.12
CA PHE A 75 4.86 -15.74 8.51
C PHE A 75 6.08 -15.64 9.43
N ILE A 76 6.16 -14.61 10.27
CA ILE A 76 7.34 -14.37 11.13
C ILE A 76 7.10 -14.93 12.53
N LYS A 77 5.98 -14.58 13.18
CA LYS A 77 5.66 -14.98 14.55
C LYS A 77 5.14 -16.42 14.65
N LYS A 78 4.70 -17.01 13.54
CA LYS A 78 4.28 -18.41 13.50
C LYS A 78 5.53 -19.31 13.62
N GLU A 79 5.96 -19.49 14.86
CA GLU A 79 6.80 -20.60 15.35
C GLU A 79 5.91 -21.55 16.15
#